data_AF-A0A3N0VKR3-F1
#
_entry.id   AF-A0A3N0VKR3-F1
#
_cell.length_a   1.000
_cell.length_b   1.000
_cell.length_c   1.000
_cell.angle_alpha   90.00
_cell.angle_beta   90.00
_cell.angle_gamma   90.00
#
_symmetry.space_group_name_H-M   'P 1'
#
loop_
_entity.id
_entity.type
_entity.pdbx_description
1 polymer ?
#
loop_
_entity_poly.entity_id
_entity_poly.type
_entity_poly.pdbx_seq_one_letter_code
_entity_poly.pdbx_strand_id
1 'polypeptide(L)'
;MTYRLPALALLLMTGAASAGVADPFASIPAIPAPNAEGVVDCAAFEAPISALYNAVDQREKQLNDQRDILEPLVQAEQQAQVAAAMQSGGAFDQQALMAQYQGYSDTAAGTLETDPECIAWSHDGGLSQNFSVSKGMAPAVRSARMGLHEQLKAAPAGDYQAAFQKAAPDYVSQLNAALANGRAVNAKCAKAWETRTRQNTAKLKGNLQKYMQLQTDGELYRTKRALDLAQDGQTLCNDVGYRLNDYAGGIQAVRGYTAAGGKATAAGTVQDATKSLVEQVKDNAVGKALDKAFSIFGK
;
A
#
# COMPACT_ATOMS: atom_id res chain seq x y z
N MET A 1 -40.40 52.55 -27.74
CA MET A 1 -39.31 52.67 -26.75
C MET A 1 -39.23 51.37 -25.97
N THR A 2 -38.09 50.68 -26.10
CA THR A 2 -37.54 49.60 -25.25
C THR A 2 -38.48 48.48 -24.74
N TYR A 3 -38.46 47.33 -25.44
CA TYR A 3 -38.63 46.02 -24.81
C TYR A 3 -37.30 45.24 -24.92
N ARG A 4 -36.73 44.89 -23.77
CA ARG A 4 -35.54 44.04 -23.62
C ARG A 4 -36.00 42.57 -23.66
N LEU A 5 -35.44 41.78 -24.58
CA LEU A 5 -35.46 40.33 -24.52
C LEU A 5 -34.21 39.85 -23.75
N PRO A 6 -34.34 39.01 -22.71
CA PRO A 6 -33.20 38.29 -22.17
C PRO A 6 -32.91 37.09 -23.07
N ALA A 7 -31.84 37.18 -23.84
CA ALA A 7 -31.14 36.01 -24.34
C ALA A 7 -30.46 35.33 -23.16
N LEU A 8 -30.85 34.10 -22.81
CA LEU A 8 -29.97 33.04 -22.31
C LEU A 8 -30.82 31.82 -21.92
N ALA A 9 -30.72 30.75 -22.70
CA ALA A 9 -30.73 29.36 -22.24
C ALA A 9 -30.58 28.44 -23.46
N LEU A 10 -29.45 28.53 -24.16
CA LEU A 10 -28.96 27.33 -24.84
C LEU A 10 -28.49 26.38 -23.74
N LEU A 11 -29.34 25.42 -23.40
CA LEU A 11 -28.97 24.20 -22.71
C LEU A 11 -27.92 23.50 -23.57
N LEU A 12 -26.65 23.80 -23.29
CA LEU A 12 -25.54 22.96 -23.66
C LEU A 12 -25.82 21.59 -23.06
N MET A 13 -26.18 20.65 -23.92
CA MET A 13 -25.93 19.23 -23.70
C MET A 13 -24.43 19.09 -23.50
N THR A 14 -23.97 19.31 -22.26
CA THR A 14 -22.68 18.79 -21.83
C THR A 14 -22.83 17.29 -21.92
N GLY A 15 -22.32 16.71 -23.00
CA GLY A 15 -21.91 15.32 -22.98
C GLY A 15 -21.17 15.09 -21.66
N ALA A 16 -21.47 13.99 -20.99
CA ALA A 16 -20.71 13.53 -19.85
C ALA A 16 -19.25 13.39 -20.30
N ALA A 17 -18.50 14.49 -20.22
CA ALA A 17 -17.08 14.44 -20.07
C ALA A 17 -16.91 13.58 -18.84
N SER A 18 -16.36 12.39 -19.02
CA SER A 18 -15.84 11.57 -17.93
C SER A 18 -15.06 12.52 -17.03
N ALA A 19 -15.64 12.88 -15.87
CA ALA A 19 -14.92 13.61 -14.86
C ALA A 19 -13.64 12.80 -14.67
N GLY A 20 -12.48 13.39 -15.01
CA GLY A 20 -11.21 12.68 -14.91
C GLY A 20 -11.13 12.14 -13.50
N VAL A 21 -11.15 10.81 -13.36
CA VAL A 21 -11.11 10.16 -12.07
C VAL A 21 -9.84 10.68 -11.39
N ALA A 22 -10.00 11.41 -10.29
CA ALA A 22 -8.89 11.98 -9.57
C ALA A 22 -7.88 10.85 -9.26
N ASP A 23 -6.59 11.11 -9.46
CA ASP A 23 -5.54 10.13 -9.22
C ASP A 23 -5.63 9.66 -7.75
N PRO A 24 -6.00 8.39 -7.48
CA PRO A 24 -6.21 7.93 -6.11
C PRO A 24 -4.90 7.95 -5.30
N PHE A 25 -3.73 7.90 -5.95
CA PHE A 25 -2.45 8.01 -5.26
C PHE A 25 -2.21 9.41 -4.66
N ALA A 26 -2.85 10.46 -5.21
CA ALA A 26 -2.75 11.82 -4.70
C ALA A 26 -3.48 12.01 -3.36
N SER A 27 -4.45 11.14 -3.05
CA SER A 27 -5.23 11.18 -1.80
C SER A 27 -4.48 10.66 -0.58
N ILE A 28 -3.34 9.99 -0.79
CA ILE A 28 -2.54 9.38 0.27
C ILE A 28 -1.86 10.50 1.07
N PRO A 29 -2.05 10.61 2.39
CA PRO A 29 -1.44 11.68 3.16
C PRO A 29 0.05 11.40 3.41
N ALA A 30 0.77 12.42 3.87
CA ALA A 30 2.09 12.24 4.46
C ALA A 30 1.94 11.83 5.94
N ILE A 31 2.93 11.13 6.49
CA ILE A 31 3.07 10.91 7.93
C ILE A 31 3.27 12.27 8.60
N PRO A 32 2.41 12.66 9.56
CA PRO A 32 2.56 13.92 10.26
C PRO A 32 3.86 13.99 11.05
N ALA A 33 4.35 15.21 11.27
CA ALA A 33 5.46 15.42 12.19
C ALA A 33 5.03 15.04 13.62
N PRO A 34 5.91 14.47 14.44
CA PRO A 34 5.61 14.24 15.85
C PRO A 34 5.38 15.56 16.57
N ASN A 35 4.44 15.59 17.52
CA ASN A 35 4.23 16.74 18.39
C ASN A 35 5.38 16.89 19.41
N ALA A 36 5.32 17.90 20.27
CA ALA A 36 6.35 18.16 21.28
C ALA A 36 6.56 16.99 22.27
N GLU A 37 5.54 16.15 22.46
CA GLU A 37 5.57 14.96 23.33
C GLU A 37 6.09 13.72 22.59
N GLY A 38 6.36 13.84 21.29
CA GLY A 38 6.72 12.71 20.46
C GLY A 38 5.50 11.81 20.20
N VAL A 39 4.34 12.38 19.91
CA VAL A 39 3.16 11.65 19.45
C VAL A 39 2.91 12.00 17.99
N VAL A 40 2.65 10.98 17.17
CA VAL A 40 2.25 11.15 15.77
C VAL A 40 0.76 10.83 15.66
N ASP A 41 -0.01 11.74 15.09
CA ASP A 41 -1.44 11.53 14.84
C ASP A 41 -1.65 10.76 13.52
N CYS A 42 -1.86 9.45 13.63
CA CYS A 42 -2.08 8.59 12.47
C CYS A 42 -3.53 8.57 11.98
N ALA A 43 -4.45 9.28 12.63
CA ALA A 43 -5.86 9.37 12.22
C ALA A 43 -6.01 10.00 10.82
N ALA A 44 -5.01 10.77 10.38
CA ALA A 44 -4.96 11.33 9.03
C ALA A 44 -5.06 10.26 7.92
N PHE A 45 -4.68 9.00 8.18
CA PHE A 45 -4.80 7.89 7.23
C PHE A 45 -6.17 7.19 7.26
N GLU A 46 -6.96 7.32 8.33
CA GLU A 46 -8.21 6.57 8.50
C GLU A 46 -9.26 6.96 7.46
N ALA A 47 -9.47 8.27 7.24
CA ALA A 47 -10.45 8.76 6.29
C ALA A 47 -10.07 8.40 4.82
N PRO A 48 -8.82 8.61 4.36
CA PRO A 48 -8.39 8.14 3.05
C PRO A 48 -8.51 6.63 2.85
N ILE A 49 -8.11 5.81 3.83
CA ILE A 49 -8.24 4.35 3.75
C ILE A 49 -9.71 3.94 3.66
N SER A 50 -10.57 4.53 4.49
CA SER A 50 -12.01 4.24 4.46
C SER A 50 -12.64 4.65 3.13
N ALA A 51 -12.26 5.80 2.58
CA ALA A 51 -12.73 6.27 1.28
C ALA A 51 -12.29 5.33 0.14
N LEU A 52 -11.02 4.90 0.15
CA LEU A 52 -10.47 3.97 -0.84
C LEU A 52 -11.11 2.59 -0.73
N TYR A 53 -11.31 2.07 0.49
CA TYR A 53 -12.00 0.80 0.73
C TYR A 53 -13.44 0.83 0.18
N ASN A 54 -14.20 1.88 0.50
CA ASN A 54 -15.56 2.05 -0.01
C ASN A 54 -15.59 2.19 -1.54
N ALA A 55 -14.60 2.87 -2.13
CA ALA A 55 -14.49 2.99 -3.58
C ALA A 55 -14.19 1.64 -4.24
N VAL A 56 -13.32 0.81 -3.65
CA VAL A 56 -13.06 -0.56 -4.10
C VAL A 56 -14.34 -1.39 -4.03
N ASP A 57 -15.00 -1.45 -2.88
CA ASP A 57 -16.22 -2.25 -2.69
C ASP A 57 -17.34 -1.86 -3.65
N GLN A 58 -17.60 -0.56 -3.79
CA GLN A 58 -18.61 -0.04 -4.72
C GLN A 58 -18.28 -0.39 -6.17
N ARG A 59 -17.00 -0.25 -6.58
CA ARG A 59 -16.59 -0.55 -7.95
C ARG A 59 -16.63 -2.04 -8.24
N GLU A 60 -16.18 -2.89 -7.30
CA GLU A 60 -16.28 -4.35 -7.41
C GLU A 60 -17.73 -4.80 -7.56
N LYS A 61 -18.63 -4.25 -6.75
CA LYS A 61 -20.06 -4.55 -6.85
C LYS A 61 -20.62 -4.18 -8.23
N GLN A 62 -20.34 -2.97 -8.71
CA GLN A 62 -20.79 -2.55 -10.05
C GLN A 62 -20.25 -3.45 -11.17
N LEU A 63 -18.99 -3.86 -11.07
CA LEU A 63 -18.37 -4.74 -12.06
C LEU A 63 -18.94 -6.16 -11.98
N ASN A 64 -19.21 -6.67 -10.78
CA ASN A 64 -19.85 -7.98 -10.58
C ASN A 64 -21.27 -8.00 -11.14
N ASP A 65 -22.09 -6.98 -10.86
CA ASP A 65 -23.44 -6.87 -11.43
C ASP A 65 -23.42 -6.88 -12.98
N GLN A 66 -22.43 -6.22 -13.58
CA GLN A 66 -22.25 -6.21 -15.04
C GLN A 66 -21.71 -7.54 -15.58
N ARG A 67 -20.84 -8.22 -14.83
CA ARG A 67 -20.34 -9.55 -15.18
C ARG A 67 -21.46 -10.58 -15.14
N ASP A 68 -22.32 -10.56 -14.15
CA ASP A 68 -23.44 -11.50 -14.01
C ASP A 68 -24.43 -11.40 -15.19
N ILE A 69 -24.62 -10.19 -15.73
CA ILE A 69 -25.43 -9.98 -16.94
C ILE A 69 -24.71 -10.49 -18.19
N LEU A 70 -23.40 -10.32 -18.27
CA LEU A 70 -22.62 -10.56 -19.47
C LEU A 70 -22.12 -12.00 -19.61
N GLU A 71 -21.85 -12.68 -18.52
CA GLU A 71 -21.38 -14.07 -18.49
C GLU A 71 -22.29 -15.03 -19.28
N PRO A 72 -23.62 -15.07 -19.10
CA PRO A 72 -24.48 -15.94 -19.90
C PRO A 72 -24.46 -15.55 -21.39
N LEU A 73 -24.25 -14.27 -21.72
CA LEU A 73 -24.14 -13.81 -23.11
C LEU A 73 -22.82 -14.24 -23.76
N VAL A 74 -21.72 -14.30 -23.00
CA VAL A 74 -20.44 -14.87 -23.46
C VAL A 74 -20.60 -16.36 -23.73
N GLN A 75 -21.24 -17.11 -22.82
CA GLN A 75 -21.49 -18.55 -22.99
C GLN A 75 -22.38 -18.82 -24.21
N ALA A 76 -23.46 -18.04 -24.38
CA ALA A 76 -24.34 -18.17 -25.54
C ALA A 76 -23.62 -17.84 -26.86
N GLU A 77 -22.79 -16.79 -26.89
CA GLU A 77 -22.00 -16.43 -28.08
C GLU A 77 -21.00 -17.55 -28.43
N GLN A 78 -20.33 -18.13 -27.44
CA GLN A 78 -19.40 -19.24 -27.65
C GLN A 78 -20.12 -20.49 -28.18
N GLN A 79 -21.28 -20.84 -27.61
CA GLN A 79 -22.09 -21.97 -28.09
C GLN A 79 -22.61 -21.74 -29.51
N ALA A 80 -23.05 -20.52 -29.84
CA ALA A 80 -23.49 -20.18 -31.18
C ALA A 80 -22.37 -20.30 -32.22
N GLN A 81 -21.15 -19.89 -31.90
CA GLN A 81 -19.98 -20.05 -32.77
C GLN A 81 -19.63 -21.53 -33.01
N VAL A 82 -19.69 -22.37 -31.96
CA VAL A 82 -19.46 -23.82 -32.09
C VAL A 82 -20.58 -24.49 -32.90
N ALA A 83 -21.84 -24.14 -32.65
CA ALA A 83 -22.98 -24.69 -33.39
C ALA A 83 -22.94 -24.30 -34.88
N ALA A 84 -22.60 -23.04 -35.19
CA ALA A 84 -22.40 -22.58 -36.56
C ALA A 84 -21.30 -23.40 -37.27
N ALA A 85 -20.19 -23.67 -36.58
CA ALA A 85 -19.09 -24.51 -37.08
C ALA A 85 -19.51 -25.95 -37.39
N MET A 86 -20.49 -26.50 -36.66
CA MET A 86 -20.98 -27.87 -36.85
C MET A 86 -22.06 -27.98 -37.95
N GLN A 87 -22.81 -26.92 -38.22
CA GLN A 87 -23.94 -26.95 -39.17
C GLN A 87 -23.55 -26.57 -40.61
N SER A 88 -22.55 -25.70 -40.79
CA SER A 88 -22.07 -25.37 -42.13
C SER A 88 -20.98 -26.35 -42.56
N GLY A 89 -21.27 -27.23 -43.52
CA GLY A 89 -20.25 -27.98 -44.28
C GLY A 89 -19.29 -27.10 -45.10
N GLY A 90 -19.16 -25.81 -44.78
CA GLY A 90 -18.26 -24.82 -45.38
C GLY A 90 -17.69 -23.87 -44.31
N ALA A 91 -16.36 -23.73 -44.35
CA ALA A 91 -15.50 -22.76 -43.65
C ALA A 91 -15.84 -22.43 -42.19
N PHE A 92 -15.76 -23.43 -41.31
CA PHE A 92 -15.31 -23.14 -39.94
C PHE A 92 -13.96 -22.41 -40.04
N ASP A 93 -13.94 -21.13 -39.69
CA ASP A 93 -12.70 -20.38 -39.58
C ASP A 93 -12.00 -20.78 -38.27
N GLN A 94 -11.37 -21.95 -38.32
CA GLN A 94 -10.53 -22.47 -37.24
C GLN A 94 -9.48 -21.43 -36.82
N GLN A 95 -9.02 -20.60 -37.77
CA GLN A 95 -8.02 -19.57 -37.53
C GLN A 95 -8.61 -18.42 -36.70
N ALA A 96 -9.87 -18.02 -36.94
CA ALA A 96 -10.58 -17.05 -36.11
C ALA A 96 -10.86 -17.57 -34.69
N LEU A 97 -11.27 -18.84 -34.54
CA LEU A 97 -11.49 -19.41 -33.20
C LEU A 97 -10.17 -19.51 -32.41
N MET A 98 -9.10 -20.01 -33.05
CA MET A 98 -7.78 -20.07 -32.44
C MET A 98 -7.26 -18.67 -32.06
N ALA A 99 -7.48 -17.66 -32.91
CA ALA A 99 -7.13 -16.27 -32.60
C ALA A 99 -7.91 -15.72 -31.40
N GLN A 100 -9.17 -16.11 -31.23
CA GLN A 100 -10.00 -15.70 -30.08
C GLN A 100 -9.50 -16.34 -28.77
N TYR A 101 -9.16 -17.63 -28.77
CA TYR A 101 -8.57 -18.29 -27.60
C TYR A 101 -7.17 -17.75 -27.27
N GLN A 102 -6.36 -17.47 -28.29
CA GLN A 102 -5.05 -16.83 -28.08
C GLN A 102 -5.21 -15.43 -27.48
N GLY A 103 -6.13 -14.62 -28.01
CA GLY A 103 -6.44 -13.29 -27.48
C GLY A 103 -6.93 -13.34 -26.03
N TYR A 104 -7.72 -14.35 -25.67
CA TYR A 104 -8.16 -14.55 -24.28
C TYR A 104 -6.98 -14.92 -23.38
N SER A 105 -6.15 -15.86 -23.80
CA SER A 105 -4.93 -16.26 -23.09
C SER A 105 -3.97 -15.07 -22.89
N ASP A 106 -3.71 -14.29 -23.94
CA ASP A 106 -2.89 -13.07 -23.88
C ASP A 106 -3.49 -12.05 -22.89
N THR A 107 -4.82 -11.89 -22.88
CA THR A 107 -5.49 -10.95 -21.98
C THR A 107 -5.43 -11.42 -20.54
N ALA A 108 -5.70 -12.71 -20.28
CA ALA A 108 -5.56 -13.32 -18.98
C ALA A 108 -4.14 -13.19 -18.44
N ALA A 109 -3.12 -13.51 -19.26
CA ALA A 109 -1.72 -13.31 -18.91
C ALA A 109 -1.39 -11.83 -18.65
N GLY A 110 -1.99 -10.92 -19.43
CA GLY A 110 -1.82 -9.47 -19.28
C GLY A 110 -2.36 -8.89 -17.97
N THR A 111 -3.30 -9.59 -17.32
CA THR A 111 -3.83 -9.19 -16.01
C THR A 111 -2.83 -9.39 -14.87
N LEU A 112 -1.88 -10.29 -15.04
CA LEU A 112 -0.84 -10.55 -14.05
C LEU A 112 0.20 -9.43 -14.10
N GLU A 113 0.68 -9.02 -12.92
CA GLU A 113 1.86 -8.17 -12.88
C GLU A 113 3.10 -9.01 -13.13
N THR A 114 3.94 -8.56 -14.05
CA THR A 114 5.17 -9.25 -14.47
C THR A 114 6.41 -8.42 -14.18
N ASP A 115 6.25 -7.12 -13.98
CA ASP A 115 7.35 -6.22 -13.66
C ASP A 115 7.77 -6.42 -12.18
N PRO A 116 9.03 -6.79 -11.90
CA PRO A 116 9.48 -7.04 -10.52
C PRO A 116 9.37 -5.83 -9.60
N GLU A 117 9.55 -4.61 -10.10
CA GLU A 117 9.36 -3.38 -9.33
C GLU A 117 7.89 -3.22 -8.97
N CYS A 118 6.99 -3.41 -9.94
CA CYS A 118 5.54 -3.30 -9.70
C CYS A 118 5.00 -4.36 -8.75
N ILE A 119 5.53 -5.59 -8.81
CA ILE A 119 5.22 -6.66 -7.85
C ILE A 119 5.69 -6.27 -6.45
N ALA A 120 6.94 -5.81 -6.32
CA ALA A 120 7.51 -5.44 -5.02
C ALA A 120 6.73 -4.31 -4.33
N TRP A 121 6.16 -3.38 -5.11
CA TRP A 121 5.34 -2.26 -4.62
C TRP A 121 3.84 -2.56 -4.55
N SER A 122 3.44 -3.83 -4.63
CA SER A 122 2.05 -4.29 -4.45
C SER A 122 1.93 -5.22 -3.25
N HIS A 123 0.75 -5.31 -2.65
CA HIS A 123 0.49 -6.33 -1.63
C HIS A 123 0.42 -7.75 -2.21
N ASP A 124 0.13 -7.89 -3.51
CA ASP A 124 0.18 -9.18 -4.23
C ASP A 124 1.58 -9.81 -4.22
N GLY A 125 2.64 -8.98 -4.24
CA GLY A 125 4.02 -9.41 -4.07
C GLY A 125 4.37 -9.85 -2.64
N GLY A 126 3.42 -9.71 -1.71
CA GLY A 126 3.54 -9.96 -0.29
C GLY A 126 4.22 -8.82 0.47
N LEU A 127 3.94 -8.76 1.77
CA LEU A 127 4.54 -7.78 2.67
C LEU A 127 5.93 -8.21 3.14
N SER A 128 6.74 -7.23 3.53
CA SER A 128 7.98 -7.50 4.25
C SER A 128 7.70 -8.01 5.65
N GLN A 129 8.28 -9.15 6.02
CA GLN A 129 8.09 -9.75 7.34
C GLN A 129 8.54 -8.86 8.51
N ASN A 130 9.51 -7.96 8.27
CA ASN A 130 10.12 -7.14 9.33
C ASN A 130 9.48 -5.76 9.50
N PHE A 131 8.70 -5.33 8.50
CA PHE A 131 8.18 -3.97 8.41
C PHE A 131 6.68 -3.92 8.16
N SER A 132 6.06 -5.04 7.75
CA SER A 132 4.64 -5.15 7.42
C SER A 132 4.15 -4.16 6.37
N VAL A 133 5.06 -3.72 5.49
CA VAL A 133 4.78 -2.86 4.32
C VAL A 133 5.19 -3.58 3.04
N SER A 134 4.79 -3.06 1.88
CA SER A 134 5.24 -3.54 0.57
C SER A 134 6.76 -3.75 0.52
N LYS A 135 7.21 -4.84 -0.11
CA LYS A 135 8.64 -5.21 -0.21
C LYS A 135 9.49 -4.13 -0.88
N GLY A 136 8.92 -3.38 -1.83
CA GLY A 136 9.57 -2.26 -2.52
C GLY A 136 9.87 -1.08 -1.59
N MET A 137 9.07 -0.90 -0.54
CA MET A 137 9.23 0.16 0.46
C MET A 137 10.23 -0.22 1.57
N ALA A 138 10.31 -1.52 1.89
CA ALA A 138 11.11 -2.05 3.00
C ALA A 138 12.59 -1.58 3.05
N PRO A 139 13.35 -1.47 1.93
CA PRO A 139 14.73 -0.99 1.98
C PRO A 139 14.84 0.45 2.51
N ALA A 140 13.94 1.34 2.10
CA ALA A 140 13.94 2.73 2.56
C ALA A 140 13.59 2.82 4.04
N VAL A 141 12.61 2.02 4.49
CA VAL A 141 12.20 1.93 5.91
C VAL A 141 13.35 1.41 6.77
N ARG A 142 14.06 0.38 6.30
CA ARG A 142 15.25 -0.15 6.99
C ARG A 142 16.32 0.93 7.14
N SER A 143 16.65 1.64 6.07
CA SER A 143 17.65 2.71 6.11
C SER A 143 17.24 3.84 7.06
N ALA A 144 15.97 4.26 7.04
CA ALA A 144 15.44 5.27 7.94
C ALA A 144 15.54 4.84 9.41
N ARG A 145 15.18 3.59 9.72
CA ARG A 145 15.29 3.02 11.07
C ARG A 145 16.75 2.95 11.55
N MET A 146 17.68 2.54 10.68
CA MET A 146 19.11 2.51 11.03
C MET A 146 19.66 3.92 11.27
N GLY A 147 19.27 4.89 10.45
CA GLY A 147 19.64 6.30 10.64
C GLY A 147 19.15 6.85 11.98
N LEU A 148 17.88 6.60 12.32
CA LEU A 148 17.32 6.95 13.63
C LEU A 148 18.12 6.29 14.77
N HIS A 149 18.40 4.98 14.65
CA HIS A 149 19.16 4.25 15.67
C HIS A 149 20.53 4.87 15.95
N GLU A 150 21.31 5.18 14.90
CA GLU A 150 22.64 5.77 15.06
C GLU A 150 22.58 7.19 15.66
N GLN A 151 21.58 7.99 15.28
CA GLN A 151 21.38 9.32 15.86
C GLN A 151 21.05 9.26 17.36
N LEU A 152 20.20 8.30 17.77
CA LEU A 152 19.85 8.10 19.17
C LEU A 152 21.00 7.50 19.99
N LYS A 153 21.82 6.63 19.38
CA LYS A 153 23.00 6.04 20.01
C LYS A 153 24.08 7.07 20.33
N ALA A 154 24.21 8.12 19.49
CA ALA A 154 25.13 9.23 19.71
C ALA A 154 24.68 10.20 20.82
N ALA A 155 23.47 10.04 21.36
CA ALA A 155 22.94 10.91 22.40
C ALA A 155 23.68 10.72 23.74
N PRO A 156 23.95 11.81 24.48
CA PRO A 156 24.42 11.72 25.86
C PRO A 156 23.45 10.91 26.73
N ALA A 157 23.99 10.11 27.64
CA ALA A 157 23.18 9.33 28.58
C ALA A 157 22.26 10.27 29.38
N GLY A 158 20.95 10.04 29.28
CA GLY A 158 19.92 10.85 29.95
C GLY A 158 19.25 11.92 29.09
N ASP A 159 19.75 12.19 27.87
CA ASP A 159 19.22 13.23 26.95
C ASP A 159 18.47 12.66 25.73
N TYR A 160 18.03 11.42 25.83
CA TYR A 160 17.39 10.69 24.72
C TYR A 160 16.10 11.32 24.21
N GLN A 161 15.35 12.04 25.06
CA GLN A 161 14.13 12.74 24.65
C GLN A 161 14.45 13.91 23.71
N ALA A 162 15.45 14.73 24.04
CA ALA A 162 15.87 15.84 23.18
C ALA A 162 16.57 15.33 21.91
N ALA A 163 17.39 14.28 22.05
CA ALA A 163 18.01 13.62 20.90
C ALA A 163 16.96 13.03 19.94
N PHE A 164 15.89 12.44 20.47
CA PHE A 164 14.77 11.99 19.65
C PHE A 164 14.03 13.15 19.00
N GLN A 165 13.65 14.19 19.74
CA GLN A 165 12.98 15.37 19.18
C GLN A 165 13.79 16.00 18.03
N LYS A 166 15.12 15.90 18.09
CA LYS A 166 16.03 16.32 17.02
C LYS A 166 16.06 15.35 15.83
N ALA A 167 16.03 14.04 16.09
CA ALA A 167 16.15 12.99 15.07
C ALA A 167 14.83 12.65 14.36
N ALA A 168 13.70 12.85 15.03
CA ALA A 168 12.38 12.45 14.54
C ALA A 168 11.97 13.13 13.23
N PRO A 169 12.22 14.43 13.01
CA PRO A 169 11.90 15.08 11.75
C PRO A 169 12.62 14.43 10.55
N ASP A 170 13.90 14.07 10.71
CA ASP A 170 14.68 13.40 9.67
C ASP A 170 14.16 11.98 9.40
N TYR A 171 13.78 11.25 10.45
CA TYR A 171 13.20 9.93 10.32
C TYR A 171 11.87 9.97 9.58
N VAL A 172 10.94 10.84 10.00
CA VAL A 172 9.63 11.01 9.34
C VAL A 172 9.79 11.53 7.92
N SER A 173 10.75 12.43 7.66
CA SER A 173 11.08 12.90 6.31
C SER A 173 11.50 11.75 5.39
N GLN A 174 12.37 10.84 5.86
CA GLN A 174 12.79 9.68 5.07
C GLN A 174 11.64 8.71 4.78
N LEU A 175 10.75 8.48 5.75
CA LEU A 175 9.55 7.66 5.53
C LEU A 175 8.57 8.33 4.54
N ASN A 176 8.40 9.65 4.63
CA ASN A 176 7.59 10.41 3.68
C ASN A 176 8.19 10.42 2.27
N ALA A 177 9.52 10.43 2.13
CA ALA A 177 10.18 10.24 0.85
C ALA A 177 9.91 8.83 0.27
N ALA A 178 9.90 7.79 1.11
CA ALA A 178 9.53 6.44 0.69
C ALA A 178 8.06 6.36 0.22
N LEU A 179 7.13 7.02 0.92
CA LEU A 179 5.72 7.11 0.50
C LEU A 179 5.55 7.89 -0.80
N ALA A 180 6.26 9.01 -0.97
CA ALA A 180 6.22 9.78 -2.20
C ALA A 180 6.74 8.97 -3.40
N ASN A 181 7.84 8.23 -3.21
CA ASN A 181 8.33 7.30 -4.22
C ASN A 181 7.29 6.20 -4.53
N GLY A 182 6.64 5.66 -3.48
CA GLY A 182 5.59 4.67 -3.63
C GLY A 182 4.43 5.15 -4.50
N ARG A 183 4.00 6.42 -4.36
CA ARG A 183 2.96 7.01 -5.22
C ARG A 183 3.40 7.03 -6.68
N ALA A 184 4.62 7.50 -6.93
CA ALA A 184 5.16 7.61 -8.28
C ALA A 184 5.30 6.23 -8.96
N VAL A 185 5.83 5.24 -8.24
CA VAL A 185 5.99 3.87 -8.76
C VAL A 185 4.63 3.22 -9.00
N ASN A 186 3.69 3.31 -8.05
CA ASN A 186 2.36 2.72 -8.23
C ASN A 186 1.58 3.37 -9.39
N ALA A 187 1.68 4.70 -9.58
CA ALA A 187 1.10 5.39 -10.72
C ALA A 187 1.70 4.92 -12.05
N LYS A 188 3.02 4.77 -12.12
CA LYS A 188 3.73 4.19 -13.28
C LYS A 188 3.25 2.77 -13.57
N CYS A 189 3.20 1.92 -12.54
CA CYS A 189 2.78 0.52 -12.66
C CYS A 189 1.35 0.38 -13.14
N ALA A 190 0.41 1.14 -12.56
CA ALA A 190 -0.97 1.15 -13.01
C ALA A 190 -1.11 1.55 -14.48
N LYS A 191 -0.41 2.61 -14.91
CA LYS A 191 -0.41 3.02 -16.32
C LYS A 191 0.13 1.95 -17.26
N ALA A 192 1.21 1.26 -16.86
CA ALA A 192 1.80 0.18 -17.65
C ALA A 192 0.84 -1.03 -17.75
N TRP A 193 0.26 -1.43 -16.61
CA TRP A 193 -0.73 -2.51 -16.53
C TRP A 193 -1.95 -2.22 -17.43
N GLU A 194 -2.55 -1.03 -17.29
CA GLU A 194 -3.72 -0.61 -18.08
C GLU A 194 -3.44 -0.58 -19.58
N THR A 195 -2.23 -0.15 -19.97
CA THR A 195 -1.83 -0.14 -21.37
C THR A 195 -1.78 -1.56 -21.92
N ARG A 196 -1.15 -2.49 -21.18
CA ARG A 196 -1.02 -3.91 -21.54
C ARG A 196 -2.38 -4.59 -21.64
N THR A 197 -3.23 -4.45 -20.62
CA THR A 197 -4.56 -5.09 -20.60
C THR A 197 -5.48 -4.52 -21.68
N ARG A 198 -5.44 -3.21 -21.93
CA ARG A 198 -6.19 -2.58 -23.04
C ARG A 198 -5.74 -3.13 -24.40
N GLN A 199 -4.44 -3.23 -24.65
CA GLN A 199 -3.90 -3.76 -25.90
C GLN A 199 -4.32 -5.22 -26.13
N ASN A 200 -4.26 -6.06 -25.09
CA ASN A 200 -4.68 -7.46 -25.22
C ASN A 200 -6.19 -7.60 -25.39
N THR A 201 -6.97 -6.84 -24.62
CA THR A 201 -8.43 -6.84 -24.72
C THR A 201 -8.93 -6.34 -26.08
N ALA A 202 -8.20 -5.43 -26.74
CA ALA A 202 -8.53 -4.98 -28.08
C ALA A 202 -8.46 -6.09 -29.16
N LYS A 203 -7.75 -7.19 -28.88
CA LYS A 203 -7.68 -8.38 -29.77
C LYS A 203 -8.96 -9.23 -29.71
N LEU A 204 -9.74 -9.09 -28.64
CA LEU A 204 -10.98 -9.82 -28.43
C LEU A 204 -12.14 -9.18 -29.19
N LYS A 205 -13.22 -9.93 -29.39
CA LYS A 205 -14.44 -9.46 -30.06
C LYS A 205 -15.69 -9.78 -29.24
N GLY A 206 -16.81 -9.16 -29.60
CA GLY A 206 -18.13 -9.50 -29.10
C GLY A 206 -18.28 -9.30 -27.59
N ASN A 207 -19.07 -10.17 -26.96
CA ASN A 207 -19.29 -10.15 -25.51
C ASN A 207 -18.04 -10.55 -24.74
N LEU A 208 -17.16 -11.38 -25.32
CA LEU A 208 -15.89 -11.75 -24.68
C LEU A 208 -14.98 -10.54 -24.48
N GLN A 209 -14.91 -9.64 -25.47
CA GLN A 209 -14.19 -8.38 -25.33
C GLN A 209 -14.74 -7.54 -24.18
N LYS A 210 -16.06 -7.33 -24.16
CA LYS A 210 -16.73 -6.56 -23.11
C LYS A 210 -16.48 -7.18 -21.73
N TYR A 211 -16.52 -8.51 -21.64
CA TYR A 211 -16.31 -9.22 -20.38
C TYR A 211 -14.89 -9.02 -19.86
N MET A 212 -13.90 -9.10 -20.74
CA MET A 212 -12.52 -8.84 -20.35
C MET A 212 -12.26 -7.37 -20.01
N GLN A 213 -12.98 -6.42 -20.61
CA GLN A 213 -12.92 -5.01 -20.18
C GLN A 213 -13.39 -4.84 -18.73
N LEU A 214 -14.42 -5.58 -18.30
CA LEU A 214 -14.88 -5.56 -16.90
C LEU A 214 -13.87 -6.22 -15.95
N GLN A 215 -13.27 -7.33 -16.36
CA GLN A 215 -12.24 -8.04 -15.59
C GLN A 215 -10.94 -7.26 -15.43
N THR A 216 -10.65 -6.35 -16.38
CA THR A 216 -9.43 -5.56 -16.42
C THR A 216 -9.67 -4.08 -16.16
N ASP A 217 -10.63 -3.78 -15.27
CA ASP A 217 -10.99 -2.42 -14.92
C ASP A 217 -9.81 -1.65 -14.28
N GLY A 218 -9.30 -0.66 -15.01
CA GLY A 218 -8.14 0.14 -14.58
C GLY A 218 -8.42 1.02 -13.36
N GLU A 219 -9.66 1.45 -13.18
CA GLU A 219 -10.05 2.24 -12.00
C GLU A 219 -10.00 1.40 -10.72
N LEU A 220 -10.57 0.20 -10.75
CA LEU A 220 -10.45 -0.76 -9.65
C LEU A 220 -8.98 -1.07 -9.34
N TYR A 221 -8.17 -1.34 -10.37
CA TYR A 221 -6.74 -1.64 -10.19
C TYR A 221 -5.98 -0.49 -9.52
N ARG A 222 -6.14 0.75 -10.00
CA ARG A 222 -5.52 1.94 -9.38
C ARG A 222 -5.95 2.12 -7.93
N THR A 223 -7.25 1.96 -7.66
CA THR A 223 -7.81 2.20 -6.32
C THR A 223 -7.31 1.17 -5.32
N LYS A 224 -7.22 -0.12 -5.70
CA LYS A 224 -6.61 -1.17 -4.87
C LYS A 224 -5.16 -0.87 -4.54
N ARG A 225 -4.35 -0.50 -5.54
CA ARG A 225 -2.94 -0.13 -5.29
C ARG A 225 -2.80 1.11 -4.42
N ALA A 226 -3.71 2.07 -4.53
CA ALA A 226 -3.72 3.24 -3.67
C ALA A 226 -4.11 2.87 -2.22
N LEU A 227 -5.05 1.95 -2.04
CA LEU A 227 -5.45 1.41 -0.74
C LEU A 227 -4.25 0.70 -0.06
N ASP A 228 -3.56 -0.19 -0.78
CA ASP A 228 -2.35 -0.87 -0.31
C ASP A 228 -1.30 0.13 0.17
N LEU A 229 -1.03 1.17 -0.62
CA LEU A 229 -0.04 2.20 -0.29
C LEU A 229 -0.50 3.09 0.89
N ALA A 230 -1.80 3.35 1.03
CA ALA A 230 -2.34 4.06 2.19
C ALA A 230 -2.20 3.23 3.47
N GLN A 231 -2.42 1.91 3.40
CA GLN A 231 -2.20 0.97 4.51
C GLN A 231 -0.71 0.84 4.87
N ASP A 232 0.19 0.86 3.88
CA ASP A 232 1.63 0.96 4.13
C ASP A 232 1.96 2.25 4.90
N GLY A 233 1.38 3.38 4.49
CA GLY A 233 1.55 4.67 5.17
C GLY A 233 1.04 4.68 6.60
N GLN A 234 -0.12 4.07 6.87
CA GLN A 234 -0.65 3.90 8.21
C GLN A 234 0.25 3.00 9.07
N THR A 235 0.74 1.89 8.52
CA THR A 235 1.69 0.99 9.19
C THR A 235 2.96 1.74 9.58
N LEU A 236 3.53 2.53 8.67
CA LEU A 236 4.69 3.37 8.98
C LEU A 236 4.40 4.41 10.05
N CYS A 237 3.27 5.11 9.95
CA CYS A 237 2.86 6.10 10.93
C CYS A 237 2.78 5.48 12.35
N ASN A 238 2.14 4.31 12.45
CA ASN A 238 2.04 3.56 13.70
C ASN A 238 3.41 3.08 14.21
N ASP A 239 4.33 2.69 13.33
CA ASP A 239 5.71 2.35 13.71
C ASP A 239 6.46 3.55 14.29
N VAL A 240 6.28 4.76 13.74
CA VAL A 240 6.85 5.97 14.34
C VAL A 240 6.33 6.13 15.77
N GLY A 241 5.01 6.05 15.97
CA GLY A 241 4.36 6.13 17.29
C GLY A 241 4.76 5.04 18.28
N TYR A 242 4.98 3.80 17.81
CA TYR A 242 5.46 2.70 18.65
C TYR A 242 6.92 2.91 19.08
N ARG A 243 7.80 3.26 18.14
CA ARG A 243 9.24 3.51 18.43
C ARG A 243 9.40 4.65 19.42
N LEU A 244 8.59 5.69 19.26
CA LEU A 244 8.45 6.81 20.19
C LEU A 244 8.20 6.34 21.63
N ASN A 245 7.20 5.48 21.81
CA ASN A 245 6.83 4.95 23.11
C ASN A 245 7.86 3.95 23.67
N ASP A 246 8.47 3.12 22.84
CA ASP A 246 9.49 2.14 23.26
C ASP A 246 10.75 2.83 23.78
N TYR A 247 11.24 3.85 23.06
CA TYR A 247 12.37 4.63 23.54
C TYR A 247 12.00 5.38 24.83
N ALA A 248 10.83 6.04 24.90
CA ALA A 248 10.37 6.73 26.10
C ALA A 248 10.15 5.80 27.32
N GLY A 249 9.61 4.60 27.10
CA GLY A 249 9.28 3.60 28.13
C GLY A 249 10.49 2.83 28.65
N GLY A 250 11.41 2.43 27.77
CA GLY A 250 12.71 1.87 28.18
C GLY A 250 13.51 2.85 29.04
N ILE A 251 13.36 4.16 28.78
CA ILE A 251 13.97 5.25 29.56
C ILE A 251 13.31 5.41 30.95
N GLN A 252 11.99 5.25 31.08
CA GLN A 252 11.33 5.30 32.39
C GLN A 252 11.78 4.14 33.30
N ALA A 253 11.98 2.94 32.74
CA ALA A 253 12.50 1.81 33.50
C ALA A 253 13.92 2.06 34.03
N VAL A 254 14.81 2.65 33.23
CA VAL A 254 16.19 3.02 33.65
C VAL A 254 16.18 4.15 34.70
N ARG A 255 15.28 5.15 34.56
CA ARG A 255 15.09 6.22 35.56
C ARG A 255 14.53 5.69 36.88
N GLY A 256 13.59 4.76 36.85
CA GLY A 256 13.06 4.11 38.05
C GLY A 256 14.16 3.35 38.81
N TYR A 257 15.06 2.68 38.09
CA TYR A 257 16.19 1.96 38.68
C TYR A 257 17.24 2.87 39.30
N THR A 258 17.51 4.03 38.70
CA THR A 258 18.45 5.03 39.22
C THR A 258 17.86 5.86 40.37
N ALA A 259 16.54 6.12 40.36
CA ALA A 259 15.84 6.81 41.45
C ALA A 259 15.59 5.93 42.68
N ALA A 260 15.47 4.60 42.53
CA ALA A 260 15.25 3.65 43.62
C ALA A 260 16.51 3.31 44.46
N GLY A 261 17.58 4.13 44.37
CA GLY A 261 18.73 4.02 45.28
C GLY A 261 19.85 3.09 44.82
N GLY A 262 19.86 2.66 43.56
CA GLY A 262 21.05 2.07 42.94
C GLY A 262 22.13 3.14 42.75
N LYS A 263 22.85 3.49 43.82
CA LYS A 263 24.03 4.36 43.75
C LYS A 263 25.03 3.72 42.80
N ALA A 264 25.11 4.25 41.57
CA ALA A 264 26.31 4.13 40.76
C ALA A 264 27.44 4.85 41.52
N THR A 265 28.13 4.11 42.38
CA THR A 265 29.39 4.57 42.96
C THR A 265 30.37 4.79 41.82
N ALA A 266 31.04 5.94 41.84
CA ALA A 266 31.86 6.52 40.78
C ALA A 266 33.13 5.73 40.37
N ALA A 267 33.11 4.40 40.41
CA ALA A 267 34.23 3.55 40.02
C ALA A 267 33.83 2.23 39.31
N GLY A 268 32.56 2.03 38.97
CA GLY A 268 32.11 0.89 38.16
C GLY A 268 31.49 1.38 36.86
N THR A 269 31.94 0.89 35.72
CA THR A 269 31.43 1.33 34.42
C THR A 269 29.96 0.93 34.27
N VAL A 270 29.21 1.70 33.48
CA VAL A 270 27.81 1.41 33.07
C VAL A 270 27.64 -0.02 32.55
N GLN A 271 28.72 -0.64 32.06
CA GLN A 271 28.78 -2.03 31.62
C GLN A 271 28.48 -3.04 32.73
N ASP A 272 28.96 -2.84 33.96
CA ASP A 272 28.76 -3.81 35.06
C ASP A 272 27.36 -3.72 35.66
N ALA A 273 26.78 -2.51 35.73
CA ALA A 273 25.38 -2.31 36.09
C ALA A 273 24.43 -2.84 35.01
N THR A 274 24.78 -2.66 33.73
CA THR A 274 24.01 -3.24 32.61
C THR A 274 24.10 -4.76 32.61
N LYS A 275 25.26 -5.35 32.95
CA LYS A 275 25.43 -6.80 33.03
C LYS A 275 24.62 -7.40 34.18
N SER A 276 24.62 -6.75 35.35
CA SER A 276 23.78 -7.16 36.49
C SER A 276 22.28 -6.99 36.22
N LEU A 277 21.87 -5.92 35.53
CA LEU A 277 20.49 -5.70 35.11
C LEU A 277 20.06 -6.67 34.02
N VAL A 278 20.93 -6.98 33.05
CA VAL A 278 20.69 -8.00 32.03
C VAL A 278 20.60 -9.39 32.65
N GLU A 279 21.46 -9.74 33.61
CA GLU A 279 21.35 -11.02 34.35
C GLU A 279 20.06 -11.09 35.19
N GLN A 280 19.68 -10.00 35.87
CA GLN A 280 18.41 -9.94 36.61
C GLN A 280 17.17 -9.96 35.71
N VAL A 281 17.21 -9.32 34.54
CA VAL A 281 16.12 -9.37 33.55
C VAL A 281 16.03 -10.77 32.95
N LYS A 282 17.17 -11.39 32.59
CA LYS A 282 17.25 -12.75 32.03
C LYS A 282 16.65 -13.82 32.95
N ASP A 283 16.76 -13.63 34.26
CA ASP A 283 16.17 -14.52 35.26
C ASP A 283 14.70 -14.22 35.57
N ASN A 284 14.20 -13.02 35.23
CA ASN A 284 12.82 -12.63 35.45
C ASN A 284 11.93 -13.02 34.24
N ALA A 285 10.63 -13.23 34.47
CA ALA A 285 9.70 -13.75 33.45
C ALA A 285 9.68 -12.94 32.14
N VAL A 286 9.99 -11.63 32.24
CA VAL A 286 10.09 -10.69 31.12
C VAL A 286 11.36 -10.91 30.29
N GLY A 287 12.52 -11.23 30.89
CA GLY A 287 13.73 -11.54 30.11
C GLY A 287 13.73 -12.93 29.52
N LYS A 288 13.06 -13.91 30.15
CA LYS A 288 12.76 -15.19 29.48
C LYS A 288 11.77 -15.01 28.32
N ALA A 289 10.84 -14.06 28.42
CA ALA A 289 9.93 -13.72 27.32
C ALA A 289 10.65 -12.95 26.19
N LEU A 290 11.59 -12.07 26.51
CA LEU A 290 12.44 -11.37 25.54
C LEU A 290 13.46 -12.33 24.87
N ASP A 291 14.13 -13.21 25.62
CA ASP A 291 15.03 -14.23 25.03
C ASP A 291 14.23 -15.21 24.15
N LYS A 292 13.00 -15.55 24.52
CA LYS A 292 12.10 -16.37 23.68
C LYS A 292 11.57 -15.61 22.47
N ALA A 293 11.29 -14.31 22.59
CA ALA A 293 10.91 -13.45 21.48
C ALA A 293 12.07 -13.27 20.49
N PHE A 294 13.31 -13.08 20.97
CA PHE A 294 14.50 -12.98 20.13
C PHE A 294 14.99 -14.33 19.60
N SER A 295 14.79 -15.46 20.30
CA SER A 295 15.14 -16.79 19.77
C SER A 295 14.21 -17.27 18.66
N ILE A 296 13.00 -16.71 18.55
CA ILE A 296 12.08 -16.96 17.43
C ILE A 296 12.56 -16.22 16.16
N PHE A 297 13.31 -15.13 16.30
CA PHE A 297 13.96 -14.41 15.19
C PHE A 297 15.40 -14.88 14.91
N GLY A 298 15.85 -15.97 15.55
CA GLY A 298 17.21 -16.47 15.48
C GLY A 298 17.31 -17.98 15.34
N LYS A 299 16.75 -18.53 14.25
CA LYS A 299 17.28 -19.68 13.51
C LYS A 299 16.98 -19.50 12.02
#